data_AF-A0A928K4D5-F1
#
_entry.id   AF-A0A928K4D5-F1
#
_cell.length_a   1.000
_cell.length_b   1.000
_cell.length_c   1.000
_cell.angle_alpha   90.00
_cell.angle_beta   90.00
_cell.angle_gamma   90.00
#
_symmetry.space_group_name_H-M   'P 1'
#
loop_
_entity.id
_entity.type
_entity.pdbx_description
1 polymer ?
#
loop_
_entity_poly.entity_id
_entity_poly.type
_entity_poly.pdbx_seq_one_letter_code
_entity_poly.pdbx_strand_id
1 'polypeptide(L)'
;MTAVIRLLAALLALLTVSGSQPSVKLSGETSDYYIEKLGLTLQLPAEAHVTDRTVDSDYPPLEHFGMSAQQLEVQYKKADIHCNAIWFPEDTDMTEIIVAMTEDDDSRAIFNLRDYDRLYQQALADSYSRFSQQGMEVSAQYTDASLVDTEQAVFVRAHGRKRSQDSEERHLHYMTVVNGQRIEITLVEHGAAEGDGVRTVSAENQELMDEIIRTMRFDKLKNEFVAKNSRFMTGAYVVLSLSALLIISYIVGKVRATMAQKKAAAEADAESKSASDEDENSTDAEEAAE
;
A
#
# COMPACT_ATOMS: atom_id res chain seq x y z
N MET A 1 -33.15 -36.54 -40.16
CA MET A 1 -32.83 -35.11 -40.35
C MET A 1 -33.18 -34.24 -39.13
N THR A 2 -34.09 -34.67 -38.25
CA THR A 2 -34.61 -33.90 -37.11
C THR A 2 -33.75 -33.93 -35.84
N ALA A 3 -32.84 -34.90 -35.69
CA ALA A 3 -31.97 -35.01 -34.52
C ALA A 3 -30.73 -34.09 -34.59
N VAL A 4 -30.18 -33.90 -35.79
CA VAL A 4 -28.99 -33.04 -36.02
C VAL A 4 -29.33 -31.56 -35.78
N ILE A 5 -30.54 -31.13 -36.16
CA ILE A 5 -31.02 -29.76 -35.96
C ILE A 5 -31.22 -29.46 -34.46
N ARG A 6 -31.65 -30.44 -33.65
CA ARG A 6 -31.81 -30.27 -32.20
C ARG A 6 -30.46 -30.20 -31.46
N LEU A 7 -29.44 -30.91 -31.95
CA LEU A 7 -28.08 -30.86 -31.39
C LEU A 7 -27.39 -29.52 -31.68
N LEU A 8 -27.61 -28.95 -32.88
CA LEU A 8 -27.09 -27.63 -33.25
C LEU A 8 -27.78 -26.48 -32.49
N ALA A 9 -29.07 -26.59 -32.20
CA ALA A 9 -29.78 -25.60 -31.37
C ALA A 9 -29.31 -25.62 -29.90
N ALA A 10 -28.95 -26.79 -29.36
CA ALA A 10 -28.37 -26.91 -28.03
C ALA A 10 -26.93 -26.35 -27.95
N LEU A 11 -26.13 -26.50 -29.02
CA LEU A 11 -24.78 -25.92 -29.07
C LEU A 11 -24.79 -24.40 -29.24
N LEU A 12 -25.79 -23.84 -29.94
CA LEU A 12 -25.93 -22.38 -30.10
C LEU A 12 -26.47 -21.70 -28.83
N ALA A 13 -27.25 -22.40 -28.01
CA ALA A 13 -27.71 -21.90 -26.71
C ALA A 13 -26.58 -21.86 -25.65
N LEU A 14 -25.54 -22.70 -25.78
CA LEU A 14 -24.35 -22.63 -24.91
C LEU A 14 -23.35 -21.51 -25.28
N LEU A 15 -23.50 -20.88 -26.44
CA LEU A 15 -22.62 -19.80 -26.92
C LEU A 15 -23.15 -18.38 -26.64
N THR A 16 -24.29 -18.25 -25.94
CA THR A 16 -24.88 -16.94 -25.58
C THR A 16 -24.88 -16.66 -24.08
N VAL A 17 -24.20 -17.48 -23.27
CA VAL A 17 -23.71 -17.01 -21.97
C VAL A 17 -22.46 -16.16 -22.22
N SER A 18 -22.65 -15.05 -22.94
CA SER A 18 -21.75 -13.92 -22.85
C SER A 18 -21.76 -13.51 -21.39
N GLY A 19 -20.63 -13.73 -20.73
CA GLY A 19 -20.42 -13.37 -19.35
C GLY A 19 -20.79 -11.93 -19.13
N SER A 20 -21.97 -11.70 -18.57
CA SER A 20 -22.17 -10.63 -17.63
C SER A 20 -21.27 -10.94 -16.44
N GLN A 21 -20.00 -10.55 -16.56
CA GLN A 21 -19.17 -10.36 -15.37
C GLN A 21 -20.01 -9.52 -14.41
N PRO A 22 -20.12 -9.93 -13.14
CA PRO A 22 -20.81 -9.09 -12.17
C PRO A 22 -20.16 -7.72 -12.24
N SER A 23 -20.93 -6.71 -12.64
CA SER A 23 -20.54 -5.33 -12.47
C SER A 23 -20.57 -5.13 -10.96
N VAL A 24 -19.41 -5.35 -10.34
CA VAL A 24 -19.17 -5.02 -8.94
C VAL A 24 -19.46 -3.53 -8.84
N LYS A 25 -20.58 -3.20 -8.20
CA LYS A 25 -20.85 -1.83 -7.79
C LYS A 25 -19.82 -1.54 -6.72
N LEU A 26 -18.82 -0.75 -7.08
CA LEU A 26 -17.94 -0.10 -6.12
C LEU A 26 -18.82 0.68 -5.11
N SER A 27 -18.43 0.59 -3.85
CA SER A 27 -18.99 1.38 -2.75
C SER A 27 -18.70 2.89 -2.90
N GLY A 28 -17.83 3.28 -3.85
CA GLY A 28 -17.49 4.67 -4.17
C GLY A 28 -17.21 4.88 -5.66
N GLU A 29 -17.25 6.13 -6.12
CA GLU A 29 -16.79 6.50 -7.46
C GLU A 29 -15.25 6.39 -7.50
N THR A 30 -14.68 5.86 -8.59
CA THR A 30 -13.21 5.87 -8.80
C THR A 30 -12.84 6.84 -9.91
N SER A 31 -11.59 7.33 -9.89
CA SER A 31 -11.04 8.23 -10.89
C SER A 31 -9.70 7.74 -11.41
N ASP A 32 -9.48 7.88 -12.72
CA ASP A 32 -8.22 7.52 -13.36
C ASP A 32 -7.14 8.54 -12.95
N TYR A 33 -6.06 8.05 -12.33
CA TYR A 33 -4.87 8.82 -11.98
C TYR A 33 -3.65 8.29 -12.74
N TYR A 34 -2.97 9.18 -13.45
CA TYR A 34 -1.82 8.85 -14.29
C TYR A 34 -0.49 9.25 -13.64
N ILE A 35 0.39 8.27 -13.47
CA ILE A 35 1.75 8.44 -12.95
C ILE A 35 2.71 8.50 -14.13
N GLU A 36 3.02 9.73 -14.57
CA GLU A 36 3.81 9.98 -15.79
C GLU A 36 5.16 9.26 -15.80
N LYS A 37 5.86 9.24 -14.66
CA LYS A 37 7.18 8.63 -14.55
C LYS A 37 7.18 7.12 -14.81
N LEU A 38 6.05 6.46 -14.56
CA LEU A 38 5.86 5.01 -14.73
C LEU A 38 5.11 4.67 -16.01
N GLY A 39 4.51 5.66 -16.69
CA GLY A 39 3.56 5.40 -17.77
C GLY A 39 2.41 4.51 -17.27
N LEU A 40 1.92 4.78 -16.06
CA LEU A 40 0.99 3.92 -15.32
C LEU A 40 -0.30 4.67 -15.00
N THR A 41 -1.45 4.08 -15.30
CA THR A 41 -2.77 4.58 -14.88
C THR A 41 -3.38 3.66 -13.83
N LEU A 42 -3.87 4.24 -12.73
CA LEU A 42 -4.57 3.58 -11.63
C LEU A 42 -5.99 4.14 -11.49
N GLN A 43 -6.94 3.33 -11.02
CA GLN A 43 -8.30 3.79 -10.71
C GLN A 43 -8.46 4.01 -9.20
N LEU A 44 -8.13 5.20 -8.72
CA LEU A 44 -8.12 5.50 -7.29
C LEU A 44 -9.52 5.91 -6.79
N PRO A 45 -9.82 5.76 -5.49
CA PRO A 45 -11.04 6.31 -4.90
C PRO A 45 -11.17 7.81 -5.20
N ALA A 46 -12.35 8.27 -5.64
CA ALA A 46 -12.56 9.65 -6.05
C ALA A 46 -12.49 10.64 -4.87
N GLU A 47 -12.78 10.16 -3.67
CA GLU A 47 -12.64 10.88 -2.40
C GLU A 47 -11.20 11.01 -1.91
N ALA A 48 -10.24 10.29 -2.53
CA ALA A 48 -8.86 10.32 -2.07
C ALA A 48 -8.19 11.66 -2.40
N HIS A 49 -7.48 12.20 -1.42
CA HIS A 49 -6.49 13.25 -1.63
C HIS A 49 -5.25 12.62 -2.24
N VAL A 50 -4.93 12.97 -3.48
CA VAL A 50 -3.80 12.40 -4.21
C VAL A 50 -2.70 13.44 -4.36
N THR A 51 -1.47 13.05 -4.05
CA THR A 51 -0.27 13.87 -4.28
C THR A 51 0.86 13.00 -4.84
N ASP A 52 1.82 13.63 -5.50
CA ASP A 52 3.06 12.99 -5.94
C ASP A 52 4.27 13.48 -5.11
N ARG A 53 5.48 13.47 -5.70
CA ARG A 53 6.70 13.96 -5.04
C ARG A 53 6.70 15.45 -4.76
N THR A 54 5.83 16.22 -5.39
CA THR A 54 5.62 17.63 -5.12
C THR A 54 4.39 17.75 -4.25
N VAL A 55 4.59 18.24 -3.03
CA VAL A 55 3.52 18.35 -2.04
C VAL A 55 3.15 19.83 -1.93
N ASP A 56 1.88 20.13 -2.21
CA ASP A 56 1.37 21.49 -2.05
C ASP A 56 1.25 21.87 -0.57
N SER A 57 1.45 23.15 -0.26
CA SER A 57 1.42 23.64 1.13
C SER A 57 0.05 23.52 1.80
N ASP A 58 -1.01 23.45 1.00
CA ASP A 58 -2.41 23.29 1.42
C ASP A 58 -2.91 21.84 1.27
N TYR A 59 -2.02 20.87 1.03
CA TYR A 59 -2.37 19.45 0.97
C TYR A 59 -3.03 19.00 2.28
N PRO A 60 -4.33 18.68 2.31
CA PRO A 60 -5.08 18.50 3.56
C PRO A 60 -4.48 17.46 4.52
N PRO A 61 -3.94 16.32 4.06
CA PRO A 61 -3.30 15.35 4.95
C PRO A 61 -2.06 15.87 5.71
N LEU A 62 -1.47 17.01 5.35
CA LEU A 62 -0.34 17.59 6.09
C LEU A 62 -0.66 17.88 7.56
N GLU A 63 -1.89 18.34 7.83
CA GLU A 63 -2.34 18.60 9.19
C GLU A 63 -2.42 17.32 10.00
N HIS A 64 -2.95 16.25 9.39
CA HIS A 64 -3.04 14.92 9.98
C HIS A 64 -1.64 14.36 10.32
N PHE A 65 -0.67 14.54 9.43
CA PHE A 65 0.72 14.14 9.67
C PHE A 65 1.48 15.05 10.63
N GLY A 66 0.98 16.26 10.87
CA GLY A 66 1.70 17.28 11.61
C GLY A 66 3.04 17.65 10.96
N MET A 67 3.12 17.58 9.62
CA MET A 67 4.33 17.86 8.85
C MET A 67 4.12 19.07 7.96
N SER A 68 5.20 19.78 7.65
CA SER A 68 5.18 20.73 6.54
C SER A 68 5.27 20.00 5.19
N ALA A 69 4.77 20.62 4.13
CA ALA A 69 4.90 20.12 2.76
C ALA A 69 6.34 19.72 2.41
N GLN A 70 7.31 20.56 2.80
CA GLN A 70 8.74 20.31 2.57
C GLN A 70 9.24 19.05 3.28
N GLN A 71 8.77 18.80 4.51
CA GLN A 71 9.15 17.59 5.25
C GLN A 71 8.59 16.34 4.59
N LEU A 72 7.36 16.40 4.07
CA LEU A 72 6.72 15.29 3.38
C LEU A 72 7.37 15.03 2.00
N GLU A 73 7.63 16.09 1.24
CA GLU A 73 8.33 16.03 -0.04
C GLU A 73 9.72 15.39 0.10
N VAL A 74 10.50 15.76 1.11
CA VAL A 74 11.81 15.14 1.38
C VAL A 74 11.67 13.65 1.65
N GLN A 75 10.61 13.22 2.35
CA GLN A 75 10.35 11.80 2.60
C GLN A 75 9.95 11.07 1.33
N TYR A 76 9.06 11.65 0.54
CA TYR A 76 8.59 11.04 -0.71
C TYR A 76 9.71 10.91 -1.73
N LYS A 77 10.59 11.91 -1.82
CA LYS A 77 11.79 11.84 -2.65
C LYS A 77 12.76 10.76 -2.17
N LYS A 78 12.97 10.63 -0.86
CA LYS A 78 13.89 9.62 -0.31
C LYS A 78 13.36 8.19 -0.45
N ALA A 79 12.05 8.03 -0.35
CA ALA A 79 11.37 6.74 -0.47
C ALA A 79 10.97 6.40 -1.93
N ASP A 80 11.36 7.24 -2.88
CA ASP A 80 10.97 7.16 -4.28
C ASP A 80 9.45 6.95 -4.52
N ILE A 81 8.61 7.60 -3.72
CA ILE A 81 7.15 7.61 -3.91
C ILE A 81 6.81 8.43 -5.16
N HIS A 82 5.86 7.95 -5.95
CA HIS A 82 5.33 8.64 -7.13
C HIS A 82 3.83 8.95 -7.05
N CYS A 83 3.13 8.32 -6.11
CA CYS A 83 1.75 8.61 -5.81
C CYS A 83 1.51 8.24 -4.35
N ASN A 84 0.84 9.12 -3.60
CA ASN A 84 0.16 8.74 -2.38
C ASN A 84 -1.29 9.24 -2.44
N ALA A 85 -2.23 8.33 -2.28
CA ALA A 85 -3.65 8.60 -2.28
C ALA A 85 -4.22 8.30 -0.90
N ILE A 86 -4.69 9.32 -0.19
CA ILE A 86 -5.10 9.23 1.22
C ILE A 86 -6.59 9.56 1.35
N TRP A 87 -7.33 8.75 2.09
CA TRP A 87 -8.71 9.04 2.48
C TRP A 87 -8.98 8.62 3.93
N PHE A 88 -10.08 9.12 4.47
CA PHE A 88 -10.46 8.98 5.87
C PHE A 88 -11.86 8.34 5.97
N PRO A 89 -11.96 6.99 5.95
CA PRO A 89 -13.22 6.28 6.15
C PRO A 89 -13.83 6.56 7.53
N GLU A 90 -15.15 6.36 7.70
CA GLU A 90 -15.81 6.56 9.00
C GLU A 90 -15.34 5.56 10.08
N ASP A 91 -14.94 4.35 9.68
CA ASP A 91 -14.59 3.24 10.57
C ASP A 91 -13.07 3.01 10.74
N THR A 92 -12.21 3.79 10.07
CA THR A 92 -10.75 3.69 10.20
C THR A 92 -10.09 5.06 10.30
N ASP A 93 -8.95 5.15 10.99
CA ASP A 93 -8.31 6.44 11.25
C ASP A 93 -7.81 7.09 9.94
N MET A 94 -7.22 6.29 9.05
CA MET A 94 -6.71 6.72 7.76
C MET A 94 -6.46 5.48 6.89
N THR A 95 -6.75 5.58 5.60
CA THR A 95 -6.31 4.60 4.61
C THR A 95 -5.51 5.30 3.52
N GLU A 96 -4.42 4.68 3.09
CA GLU A 96 -3.59 5.23 2.01
C GLU A 96 -3.15 4.17 1.01
N ILE A 97 -3.05 4.56 -0.26
CA ILE A 97 -2.42 3.79 -1.35
C ILE A 97 -1.16 4.51 -1.77
N ILE A 98 -0.02 3.87 -1.54
CA ILE A 98 1.30 4.38 -1.86
C ILE A 98 1.85 3.64 -3.07
N VAL A 99 2.30 4.38 -4.08
CA VAL A 99 3.03 3.85 -5.22
C VAL A 99 4.48 4.32 -5.15
N ALA A 100 5.41 3.38 -5.01
CA ALA A 100 6.84 3.63 -5.05
C ALA A 100 7.48 2.92 -6.24
N MET A 101 8.60 3.45 -6.72
CA MET A 101 9.37 2.82 -7.78
C MET A 101 10.86 2.88 -7.49
N THR A 102 11.55 1.77 -7.73
CA THR A 102 13.01 1.74 -7.72
C THR A 102 13.56 1.16 -9.02
N GLU A 103 14.71 1.70 -9.45
CA GLU A 103 15.50 1.21 -10.58
C GLU A 103 16.90 0.84 -10.08
N ASP A 104 17.05 -0.41 -9.65
CA ASP A 104 18.31 -1.01 -9.21
C ASP A 104 18.85 -2.03 -10.24
N ASP A 105 20.03 -2.60 -9.97
CA ASP A 105 20.64 -3.57 -10.88
C ASP A 105 19.79 -4.83 -11.06
N ASP A 106 19.01 -5.22 -10.04
CA ASP A 106 18.18 -6.42 -10.07
C ASP A 106 16.91 -6.22 -10.89
N SER A 107 16.18 -5.12 -10.67
CA SER A 107 15.02 -4.73 -11.46
C SER A 107 15.39 -4.54 -12.93
N ARG A 108 16.54 -3.92 -13.23
CA ARG A 108 17.08 -3.84 -14.60
C ARG A 108 17.44 -5.20 -15.20
N ALA A 109 17.92 -6.14 -14.38
CA ALA A 109 18.26 -7.48 -14.85
C ALA A 109 17.03 -8.35 -15.12
N ILE A 110 15.98 -8.20 -14.30
CA ILE A 110 14.69 -8.88 -14.47
C ILE A 110 13.93 -8.31 -15.67
N PHE A 111 13.91 -6.99 -15.79
CA PHE A 111 13.18 -6.24 -16.81
C PHE A 111 11.65 -6.40 -16.74
N ASN A 112 11.10 -7.60 -16.93
CA ASN A 112 9.69 -7.90 -16.69
C ASN A 112 9.54 -9.20 -15.87
N LEU A 113 8.88 -9.13 -14.72
CA LEU A 113 8.68 -10.31 -13.85
C LEU A 113 7.84 -11.41 -14.55
N ARG A 114 6.93 -11.01 -15.45
CA ARG A 114 6.09 -11.91 -16.24
C ARG A 114 6.89 -12.85 -17.16
N ASP A 115 8.08 -12.44 -17.58
CA ASP A 115 8.91 -13.22 -18.53
C ASP A 115 9.65 -14.38 -17.87
N TYR A 116 9.62 -14.47 -16.53
CA TYR A 116 10.21 -15.55 -15.77
C TYR A 116 9.24 -16.71 -15.55
N ASP A 117 9.80 -17.90 -15.30
CA ASP A 117 8.99 -19.06 -14.99
C ASP A 117 8.27 -18.93 -13.63
N ARG A 118 7.22 -19.75 -13.47
CA ARG A 118 6.39 -19.72 -12.26
C ARG A 118 7.17 -20.14 -11.01
N LEU A 119 8.22 -20.95 -11.15
CA LEU A 119 9.04 -21.37 -10.02
C LEU A 119 9.81 -20.17 -9.46
N TYR A 120 10.37 -19.33 -10.33
CA TYR A 120 11.03 -18.08 -9.95
C TYR A 120 10.06 -17.11 -9.27
N GLN A 121 8.90 -16.88 -9.89
CA GLN A 121 7.87 -16.00 -9.35
C GLN A 121 7.39 -16.47 -7.96
N GLN A 122 7.13 -17.78 -7.81
CA GLN A 122 6.66 -18.35 -6.54
C GLN A 122 7.75 -18.27 -5.48
N ALA A 123 9.00 -18.53 -5.85
CA ALA A 123 10.09 -18.39 -4.93
C ALA A 123 10.16 -16.93 -4.43
N LEU A 124 10.02 -15.94 -5.30
CA LEU A 124 10.02 -14.52 -4.90
C LEU A 124 8.87 -14.21 -3.93
N ALA A 125 7.67 -14.73 -4.17
CA ALA A 125 6.55 -14.60 -3.23
C ALA A 125 6.87 -15.25 -1.88
N ASP A 126 7.34 -16.50 -1.85
CA ASP A 126 7.72 -17.21 -0.62
C ASP A 126 8.79 -16.47 0.19
N SER A 127 9.61 -15.65 -0.47
CA SER A 127 10.65 -14.87 0.19
C SER A 127 10.06 -13.87 1.19
N TYR A 128 8.95 -13.22 0.87
CA TYR A 128 8.29 -12.22 1.73
C TYR A 128 7.90 -12.82 3.09
N SER A 129 7.31 -14.01 3.10
CA SER A 129 6.91 -14.69 4.33
C SER A 129 8.10 -15.22 5.14
N ARG A 130 9.22 -15.58 4.48
CA ARG A 130 10.43 -16.10 5.16
C ARG A 130 11.22 -15.00 5.85
N PHE A 131 11.29 -13.80 5.28
CA PHE A 131 12.08 -12.72 5.86
C PHE A 131 11.52 -12.21 7.19
N SER A 132 10.19 -12.18 7.35
CA SER A 132 9.56 -11.80 8.63
C SER A 132 9.77 -12.84 9.73
N GLN A 133 9.97 -14.11 9.39
CA GLN A 133 10.23 -15.18 10.36
C GLN A 133 11.68 -15.19 10.88
N GLN A 134 12.61 -14.54 10.17
CA GLN A 134 14.04 -14.54 10.52
C GLN A 134 14.44 -13.45 11.53
N GLY A 135 13.49 -12.67 12.06
CA GLY A 135 13.76 -11.67 13.09
C GLY A 135 14.70 -10.54 12.65
N MET A 136 14.91 -10.37 11.34
CA MET A 136 15.51 -9.15 10.81
C MET A 136 14.58 -7.98 11.13
N GLU A 137 15.12 -6.77 11.33
CA GLU A 137 14.32 -5.56 11.56
C GLU A 137 13.53 -5.20 10.28
N VAL A 138 12.49 -5.98 10.01
CA VAL A 138 11.50 -5.72 8.98
C VAL A 138 10.38 -4.93 9.63
N SER A 139 10.08 -3.76 9.06
CA SER A 139 9.12 -2.83 9.66
C SER A 139 7.70 -3.36 9.73
N ALA A 140 7.33 -4.29 8.85
CA ALA A 140 6.10 -5.04 8.88
C ALA A 140 6.40 -6.55 8.83
N GLN A 141 5.64 -7.32 9.60
CA GLN A 141 5.64 -8.78 9.56
C GLN A 141 4.68 -9.22 8.47
N TYR A 142 5.21 -9.84 7.42
CA TYR A 142 4.44 -10.42 6.34
C TYR A 142 4.07 -11.85 6.68
N THR A 143 2.77 -12.13 6.66
CA THR A 143 2.18 -13.40 7.12
C THR A 143 1.83 -14.33 5.97
N ASP A 144 1.55 -13.77 4.79
CA ASP A 144 1.18 -14.52 3.60
C ASP A 144 1.65 -13.80 2.34
N ALA A 145 1.96 -14.58 1.30
CA ALA A 145 2.34 -14.08 0.00
C ALA A 145 1.83 -15.00 -1.12
N SER A 146 1.29 -14.40 -2.18
CA SER A 146 0.69 -15.09 -3.32
C SER A 146 1.04 -14.37 -4.62
N LEU A 147 0.75 -15.01 -5.75
CA LEU A 147 0.93 -14.42 -7.07
C LEU A 147 -0.43 -14.00 -7.65
N VAL A 148 -0.47 -12.80 -8.23
CA VAL A 148 -1.64 -12.26 -8.92
C VAL A 148 -1.26 -11.96 -10.37
N ASP A 149 -1.98 -12.58 -11.29
CA ASP A 149 -1.77 -12.43 -12.73
C ASP A 149 -2.78 -11.41 -13.28
N THR A 150 -2.28 -10.43 -14.04
CA THR A 150 -3.10 -9.47 -14.79
C THR A 150 -2.89 -9.65 -16.29
N GLU A 151 -3.60 -8.90 -17.13
CA GLU A 151 -3.34 -8.92 -18.58
C GLU A 151 -1.92 -8.45 -18.92
N GLN A 152 -1.35 -7.51 -18.16
CA GLN A 152 -0.09 -6.85 -18.49
C GLN A 152 1.11 -7.27 -17.63
N ALA A 153 0.91 -7.72 -16.40
CA ALA A 153 1.98 -8.01 -15.45
C ALA A 153 1.64 -9.15 -14.46
N VAL A 154 2.67 -9.67 -13.79
CA VAL A 154 2.55 -10.59 -12.65
C VAL A 154 2.95 -9.83 -11.39
N PHE A 155 2.16 -9.93 -10.34
CA PHE A 155 2.41 -9.31 -9.05
C PHE A 155 2.68 -10.36 -7.99
N VAL A 156 3.61 -10.05 -7.09
CA VAL A 156 3.67 -10.64 -5.77
C VAL A 156 2.75 -9.83 -4.86
N ARG A 157 1.71 -10.48 -4.35
CA ARG A 157 0.80 -9.92 -3.34
C ARG A 157 1.20 -10.42 -1.97
N ALA A 158 1.40 -9.55 -0.99
CA ALA A 158 1.77 -9.93 0.36
C ALA A 158 0.95 -9.17 1.40
N HIS A 159 0.52 -9.88 2.45
CA HIS A 159 -0.17 -9.31 3.60
C HIS A 159 0.84 -9.05 4.71
N GLY A 160 0.90 -7.80 5.18
CA GLY A 160 1.83 -7.35 6.20
C GLY A 160 1.11 -6.70 7.39
N ARG A 161 1.79 -6.68 8.53
CA ARG A 161 1.36 -5.93 9.71
C ARG A 161 2.52 -5.23 10.39
N LYS A 162 2.29 -4.00 10.84
CA LYS A 162 3.19 -3.28 11.75
C LYS A 162 2.47 -2.82 13.01
N ARG A 163 2.81 -3.43 14.16
CA ARG A 163 2.23 -3.12 15.46
C ARG A 163 3.20 -2.30 16.32
N SER A 164 2.70 -1.22 16.90
CA SER A 164 3.31 -0.53 18.05
C SER A 164 2.41 -0.65 19.28
N GLN A 165 2.83 -0.06 20.40
CA GLN A 165 2.08 -0.11 21.66
C GLN A 165 0.64 0.39 21.51
N ASP A 166 0.44 1.49 20.77
CA ASP A 166 -0.87 2.17 20.68
C ASP A 166 -1.56 2.04 19.32
N SER A 167 -0.87 1.53 18.30
CA SER A 167 -1.39 1.51 16.93
C SER A 167 -0.97 0.28 16.14
N GLU A 168 -1.82 -0.12 15.21
CA GLU A 168 -1.56 -1.21 14.27
C GLU A 168 -1.78 -0.69 12.85
N GLU A 169 -0.84 -1.03 11.97
CA GLU A 169 -1.02 -0.86 10.54
C GLU A 169 -1.15 -2.21 9.88
N ARG A 170 -2.09 -2.30 8.95
CA ARG A 170 -2.37 -3.50 8.16
C ARG A 170 -2.08 -3.17 6.70
N HIS A 171 -1.20 -3.97 6.11
CA HIS A 171 -0.57 -3.69 4.83
C HIS A 171 -1.05 -4.74 3.82
N LEU A 172 -1.47 -4.29 2.64
CA LEU A 172 -1.66 -5.13 1.47
C LEU A 172 -0.73 -4.62 0.37
N HIS A 173 0.34 -5.37 0.15
CA HIS A 173 1.45 -4.99 -0.71
C HIS A 173 1.40 -5.74 -2.03
N TYR A 174 1.60 -5.03 -3.13
CA TYR A 174 1.74 -5.54 -4.47
C TYR A 174 3.07 -5.10 -5.05
N MET A 175 3.89 -6.04 -5.52
CA MET A 175 5.16 -5.75 -6.18
C MET A 175 5.21 -6.41 -7.55
N THR A 176 5.68 -5.66 -8.54
CA THR A 176 6.01 -6.18 -9.86
C THR A 176 7.31 -5.58 -10.39
N VAL A 177 7.84 -6.15 -11.46
CA VAL A 177 8.89 -5.53 -12.27
C VAL A 177 8.38 -5.42 -13.69
N VAL A 178 8.36 -4.21 -14.24
CA VAL A 178 7.94 -3.90 -15.61
C VAL A 178 8.93 -2.91 -16.20
N ASN A 179 9.40 -3.14 -17.43
CA ASN A 179 10.33 -2.26 -18.14
C ASN A 179 11.65 -1.94 -17.39
N GLY A 180 12.12 -2.85 -16.54
CA GLY A 180 13.31 -2.65 -15.70
C GLY A 180 13.04 -1.81 -14.45
N GLN A 181 11.79 -1.45 -14.20
CA GLN A 181 11.36 -0.69 -13.03
C GLN A 181 10.66 -1.63 -12.07
N ARG A 182 11.12 -1.64 -10.82
CA ARG A 182 10.38 -2.28 -9.76
C ARG A 182 9.32 -1.32 -9.26
N ILE A 183 8.07 -1.77 -9.27
CA ILE A 183 6.91 -0.97 -8.87
C ILE A 183 6.27 -1.64 -7.67
N GLU A 184 6.02 -0.83 -6.65
CA GLU A 184 5.39 -1.24 -5.40
C GLU A 184 4.14 -0.43 -5.17
N ILE A 185 3.02 -1.10 -4.95
CA ILE A 185 1.73 -0.51 -4.68
C ILE A 185 1.26 -1.08 -3.35
N THR A 186 1.16 -0.25 -2.32
CA THR A 186 0.84 -0.69 -0.96
C THR A 186 -0.39 0.04 -0.48
N LEU A 187 -1.42 -0.72 -0.09
CA LEU A 187 -2.51 -0.20 0.72
C LEU A 187 -2.16 -0.35 2.19
N VAL A 188 -2.32 0.73 2.96
CA VAL A 188 -2.09 0.77 4.40
C VAL A 188 -3.38 1.24 5.09
N GLU A 189 -3.94 0.38 5.94
CA GLU A 189 -4.99 0.76 6.88
C GLU A 189 -4.39 1.07 8.24
N HIS A 190 -4.69 2.25 8.77
CA HIS A 190 -4.30 2.68 10.11
C HIS A 190 -5.45 2.46 11.09
N GLY A 191 -5.13 2.00 12.29
CA GLY A 191 -6.10 1.90 13.38
C GLY A 191 -5.46 1.63 14.74
N ALA A 192 -6.30 1.57 15.77
CA ALA A 192 -5.89 1.21 17.11
C ALA A 192 -5.37 -0.23 17.20
N ALA A 193 -4.38 -0.46 18.07
CA ALA A 193 -3.89 -1.80 18.35
C ALA A 193 -4.93 -2.63 19.13
N GLU A 194 -5.76 -3.40 18.44
CA GLU A 194 -6.81 -4.23 19.08
C GLU A 194 -6.45 -5.72 19.14
N GLY A 195 -6.06 -6.18 20.34
CA GLY A 195 -5.87 -7.61 20.64
C GLY A 195 -4.72 -8.30 19.90
N ASP A 196 -4.55 -9.59 20.12
CA ASP A 196 -3.42 -10.38 19.57
C ASP A 196 -3.75 -11.16 18.30
N GLY A 197 -4.95 -10.94 17.73
CA GLY A 197 -5.35 -11.55 16.47
C GLY A 197 -4.52 -11.06 15.28
N VAL A 198 -4.35 -11.92 14.27
CA VAL A 198 -3.84 -11.48 12.96
C VAL A 198 -5.00 -10.84 12.23
N ARG A 199 -5.03 -9.50 12.17
CA ARG A 199 -5.98 -8.76 11.34
C ARG A 199 -5.28 -8.35 10.05
N THR A 200 -5.85 -8.76 8.91
CA THR A 200 -5.47 -8.26 7.59
C THR A 200 -6.17 -6.93 7.33
N VAL A 201 -5.86 -6.29 6.20
CA VAL A 201 -6.71 -5.23 5.65
C VAL A 201 -8.18 -5.71 5.60
N SER A 202 -9.12 -4.78 5.71
CA SER A 202 -10.55 -5.07 5.59
C SER A 202 -10.87 -5.71 4.24
N ALA A 203 -11.94 -6.51 4.19
CA ALA A 203 -12.36 -7.15 2.94
C ALA A 203 -12.71 -6.11 1.87
N GLU A 204 -13.32 -4.99 2.24
CA GLU A 204 -13.66 -3.89 1.33
C GLU A 204 -12.40 -3.27 0.70
N ASN A 205 -11.40 -2.92 1.50
CA ASN A 205 -10.15 -2.37 0.97
C ASN A 205 -9.32 -3.41 0.21
N GLN A 206 -9.42 -4.69 0.58
CA GLN A 206 -8.83 -5.75 -0.23
C GLN A 206 -9.49 -5.85 -1.61
N GLU A 207 -10.82 -5.83 -1.68
CA GLU A 207 -11.57 -5.84 -2.95
C GLU A 207 -11.26 -4.60 -3.80
N LEU A 208 -11.20 -3.42 -3.18
CA LEU A 208 -10.77 -2.18 -3.83
C LEU A 208 -9.38 -2.33 -4.43
N MET A 209 -8.40 -2.82 -3.65
CA MET A 209 -7.02 -2.95 -4.12
C MET A 209 -6.90 -4.01 -5.23
N ASP A 210 -7.58 -5.15 -5.09
CA ASP A 210 -7.61 -6.20 -6.11
C ASP A 210 -8.18 -5.64 -7.44
N GLU A 211 -9.20 -4.79 -7.37
CA GLU A 211 -9.77 -4.11 -8.54
C GLU A 211 -8.81 -3.09 -9.16
N ILE A 212 -8.12 -2.28 -8.34
CA ILE A 212 -7.10 -1.33 -8.80
C ILE A 212 -6.01 -2.08 -9.58
N ILE A 213 -5.47 -3.16 -9.01
CA ILE A 213 -4.43 -3.97 -9.64
C ILE A 213 -4.94 -4.62 -10.93
N ARG A 214 -6.20 -5.07 -10.96
CA ARG A 214 -6.82 -5.69 -12.14
C ARG A 214 -7.05 -4.70 -13.29
N THR A 215 -7.43 -3.47 -12.97
CA THR A 215 -7.79 -2.42 -13.94
C THR A 215 -6.63 -1.52 -14.35
N MET A 216 -5.51 -1.64 -13.64
CA MET A 216 -4.29 -0.90 -13.89
C MET A 216 -3.79 -1.07 -15.33
N ARG A 217 -3.25 0.01 -15.91
CA ARG A 217 -2.74 0.01 -17.28
C ARG A 217 -1.37 0.67 -17.39
N PHE A 218 -0.44 -0.03 -18.01
CA PHE A 218 0.81 0.53 -18.52
C PHE A 218 0.63 1.00 -19.97
N ASP A 219 1.13 2.20 -20.27
CA ASP A 219 1.09 2.79 -21.62
C ASP A 219 1.85 1.95 -22.64
N LYS A 220 3.00 1.42 -22.23
CA LYS A 220 3.89 0.62 -23.08
C LYS A 220 4.59 -0.46 -22.26
N LEU A 221 4.49 -1.69 -22.74
CA LEU A 221 5.30 -2.80 -22.29
C LEU A 221 6.44 -2.99 -23.29
N LYS A 222 7.68 -2.86 -22.82
CA LYS A 222 8.88 -3.14 -23.60
C LYS A 222 9.14 -4.63 -23.50
N ASN A 223 9.30 -5.27 -24.66
CA ASN A 223 9.71 -6.67 -24.74
C ASN A 223 11.23 -6.72 -24.94
N GLU A 224 12.00 -6.51 -23.87
CA GLU A 224 13.43 -6.82 -23.87
C GLU A 224 13.63 -8.07 -23.01
N PHE A 225 13.80 -9.22 -23.66
CA PHE A 225 14.19 -10.43 -22.94
C PHE A 225 15.68 -10.35 -22.61
N VAL A 226 16.02 -10.02 -21.36
CA VAL A 226 17.41 -10.00 -20.91
C VAL A 226 17.84 -11.44 -20.57
N ALA A 227 18.28 -12.18 -21.59
CA ALA A 227 18.88 -13.50 -21.40
C ALA A 227 20.26 -13.37 -20.74
N LYS A 228 20.35 -13.23 -19.41
CA LYS A 228 21.64 -13.25 -18.69
C LYS A 228 21.65 -14.24 -17.51
N ASN A 229 22.47 -15.28 -17.67
CA ASN A 229 23.04 -16.20 -16.69
C ASN A 229 22.27 -16.45 -15.37
N SER A 230 21.71 -17.67 -15.28
CA SER A 230 21.01 -18.27 -14.13
C SER A 230 21.75 -18.33 -12.78
N ARG A 231 22.99 -17.84 -12.70
CA ARG A 231 23.78 -17.76 -11.45
C ARG A 231 23.66 -16.39 -10.75
N PHE A 232 23.16 -15.36 -11.42
CA PHE A 232 22.87 -14.05 -10.83
C PHE A 232 21.47 -14.00 -10.17
N MET A 233 20.60 -14.94 -10.56
CA MET A 233 19.19 -15.01 -10.16
C MET A 233 18.96 -15.35 -8.69
N THR A 234 19.91 -16.04 -8.03
CA THR A 234 19.83 -16.33 -6.59
C THR A 234 20.13 -15.09 -5.72
N GLY A 235 20.86 -14.11 -6.24
CA GLY A 235 21.17 -12.85 -5.55
C GLY A 235 20.01 -11.85 -5.57
N ALA A 236 19.34 -11.73 -6.73
CA ALA A 236 18.15 -10.88 -6.90
C ALA A 236 17.01 -11.25 -5.93
N TYR A 237 16.96 -12.51 -5.50
CA TYR A 237 16.01 -13.02 -4.51
C TYR A 237 16.06 -12.28 -3.16
N VAL A 238 17.26 -11.92 -2.71
CA VAL A 238 17.50 -11.34 -1.38
C VAL A 238 17.45 -9.81 -1.43
N VAL A 239 17.88 -9.20 -2.53
CA VAL A 239 17.94 -7.74 -2.63
C VAL A 239 16.59 -7.13 -2.96
N LEU A 240 15.79 -7.76 -3.84
CA LEU A 240 14.45 -7.25 -4.13
C LEU A 240 13.56 -7.33 -2.89
N SER A 241 13.49 -8.46 -2.22
CA SER A 241 12.78 -8.55 -0.95
C SER A 241 13.22 -7.47 0.06
N LEU A 242 14.53 -7.17 0.20
CA LEU A 242 15.03 -6.15 1.12
C LEU A 242 14.59 -4.70 0.79
N SER A 243 14.52 -4.27 -0.47
CA SER A 243 14.19 -2.86 -0.79
C SER A 243 12.71 -2.50 -0.64
N ALA A 244 11.77 -3.43 -0.86
CA ALA A 244 10.33 -3.26 -0.51
C ALA A 244 10.14 -2.92 0.97
N LEU A 245 10.90 -3.63 1.79
CA LEU A 245 10.76 -3.62 3.22
C LEU A 245 11.33 -2.34 3.86
N LEU A 246 12.25 -1.65 3.18
CA LEU A 246 12.95 -0.45 3.67
C LEU A 246 12.22 0.86 3.31
N ILE A 247 11.55 0.93 2.16
CA ILE A 247 10.88 2.14 1.68
C ILE A 247 9.67 2.49 2.56
N ILE A 248 8.83 1.49 2.84
CA ILE A 248 7.65 1.62 3.72
C ILE A 248 8.08 1.83 5.19
N SER A 249 9.16 1.19 5.63
CA SER A 249 9.73 1.36 6.99
C SER A 249 10.06 2.83 7.30
N TYR A 250 10.64 3.51 6.32
CA TYR A 250 11.19 4.84 6.51
C TYR A 250 10.12 5.94 6.65
N ILE A 251 9.09 5.92 5.79
CA ILE A 251 8.01 6.93 5.80
C ILE A 251 7.20 6.80 7.09
N VAL A 252 6.75 5.57 7.38
CA VAL A 252 5.91 5.28 8.53
C VAL A 252 6.63 5.50 9.85
N GLY A 253 7.91 5.12 9.95
CA GLY A 253 8.70 5.29 11.17
C GLY A 253 8.82 6.75 11.60
N LYS A 254 8.85 7.69 10.65
CA LYS A 254 8.96 9.12 10.96
C LYS A 254 7.62 9.79 11.23
N VAL A 255 6.55 9.43 10.52
CA VAL A 255 5.19 9.91 10.83
C VAL A 255 4.80 9.55 12.27
N ARG A 256 5.10 8.32 12.71
CA ARG A 256 4.87 7.89 14.10
C ARG A 256 5.71 8.63 15.14
N ALA A 257 6.98 8.94 14.85
CA ALA A 257 7.82 9.71 15.77
C ALA A 257 7.24 11.12 16.03
N THR A 258 6.68 11.75 15.00
CA THR A 258 6.06 13.08 15.10
C THR A 258 4.69 13.03 15.78
N MET A 259 3.85 12.03 15.48
CA MET A 259 2.57 11.84 16.15
C MET A 259 2.73 11.49 17.64
N ALA A 260 3.69 10.63 17.99
CA ALA A 260 3.99 10.30 19.38
C ALA A 260 4.49 11.51 20.18
N GLN A 261 5.31 12.38 19.57
CA GLN A 261 5.74 13.63 20.19
C GLN A 261 4.55 14.59 20.43
N LYS A 262 3.57 14.64 19.52
CA LYS A 262 2.38 15.47 19.70
C LYS A 262 1.40 14.91 20.72
N LYS A 263 1.19 13.59 20.77
CA LYS A 263 0.37 12.95 21.81
C LYS A 263 0.96 13.22 23.20
N ALA A 264 2.28 13.03 23.35
CA ALA A 264 2.98 13.37 24.57
C ALA A 264 2.91 14.88 24.92
N ALA A 265 2.98 15.76 23.93
CA ALA A 265 2.85 17.21 24.15
C ALA A 265 1.41 17.61 24.53
N ALA A 266 0.40 17.02 23.90
CA ALA A 266 -1.01 17.28 24.20
C ALA A 266 -1.42 16.75 25.58
N GLU A 267 -0.90 15.59 25.99
CA GLU A 267 -1.08 15.05 27.33
C GLU A 267 -0.40 15.93 28.39
N ALA A 268 0.83 16.40 28.13
CA ALA A 268 1.53 17.33 29.01
C ALA A 268 0.85 18.71 29.12
N ASP A 269 0.31 19.23 28.02
CA ASP A 269 -0.46 20.48 28.02
C ASP A 269 -1.81 20.33 28.74
N ALA A 270 -2.43 19.15 28.69
CA ALA A 270 -3.66 18.86 29.43
C ALA A 270 -3.42 18.71 30.94
N GLU A 271 -2.34 18.04 31.35
CA GLU A 271 -1.94 17.91 32.76
C GLU A 271 -1.51 19.25 33.37
N SER A 272 -0.81 20.11 32.61
CA SER A 272 -0.41 21.44 33.10
C SER A 272 -1.60 22.39 33.30
N LYS A 273 -2.64 22.29 32.46
CA LYS A 273 -3.88 23.07 32.61
C LYS A 273 -4.74 22.57 33.77
N SER A 274 -4.83 21.26 34.00
CA SER A 274 -5.56 20.76 35.17
C SER A 274 -4.86 21.12 36.48
N ALA A 275 -3.52 21.19 36.48
CA ALA A 275 -2.75 21.63 37.64
C ALA A 275 -2.87 23.14 37.92
N SER A 276 -2.95 23.99 36.89
CA SER A 276 -3.16 25.43 37.08
C SER A 276 -4.57 25.79 37.57
N ASP A 277 -5.57 25.03 37.14
CA ASP A 277 -6.96 25.25 37.54
C ASP A 277 -7.24 24.78 38.99
N GLU A 278 -6.44 23.85 39.53
CA GLU A 278 -6.49 23.47 40.95
C GLU A 278 -5.79 24.50 41.86
N ASP A 279 -4.74 25.18 41.40
CA ASP A 279 -4.04 26.21 42.18
C ASP A 279 -4.85 27.53 42.26
N GLU A 280 -5.52 27.97 41.18
CA GLU A 280 -6.36 29.18 41.20
C GLU A 280 -7.61 29.01 42.09
N ASN A 281 -8.17 27.81 42.20
CA ASN A 281 -9.32 27.54 43.09
C ASN A 281 -8.93 27.38 44.58
N SER A 282 -7.63 27.30 44.88
CA SER A 282 -7.12 27.26 46.26
C SER A 282 -6.75 28.64 46.81
N THR A 283 -6.50 29.63 45.94
CA THR A 283 -6.11 31.00 46.38
C THR A 283 -7.32 31.89 46.66
N ASP A 284 -8.44 31.70 45.94
CA ASP A 284 -9.69 32.47 46.17
C ASP A 284 -10.46 32.02 47.44
N ALA A 285 -10.12 30.87 48.02
CA ALA A 285 -10.75 30.38 49.25
C ALA A 285 -10.09 30.92 50.54
N GLU A 286 -8.86 31.45 50.46
CA GLU A 286 -8.12 31.95 51.63
C GLU A 286 -8.30 33.48 51.82
N GLU A 287 -8.61 34.24 50.77
CA GLU A 287 -8.89 35.70 50.89
C GLU A 287 -10.35 36.03 51.27
N ALA A 288 -11.25 35.04 51.27
CA ALA A 288 -12.64 35.19 51.73
C ALA A 288 -12.84 34.84 53.22
N ALA A 289 -11.77 34.55 53.96
CA ALA A 289 -11.80 34.10 55.36
C ALA A 289 -11.05 35.00 56.36
N GLU A 290 -10.52 36.16 55.94
CA GLU A 290 -10.06 37.25 56.85
C GLU A 290 -11.05 38.42 56.88
#